data_AF-A0A0S7ZE51-F1
#
_entry.id   AF-A0A0S7ZE51-F1
#
_cell.length_a   1.000
_cell.length_b   1.000
_cell.length_c   1.000
_cell.angle_alpha   90.00
_cell.angle_beta   90.00
_cell.angle_gamma   90.00
#
_symmetry.space_group_name_H-M   'P 1'
#
loop_
_entity.id
_entity.type
_entity.pdbx_description
1 polymer ?
#
loop_
_entity_poly.entity_id
_entity_poly.type
_entity_poly.pdbx_seq_one_letter_code
_entity_poly.pdbx_strand_id
1 'polypeptide(L)'
;MCPFFHGSDLPSPYKNTIAMNGTPFKPQEEYRNKEVQKLIFSRNTSPLYKSVNFYIHPVNWNSTRYKIYTLPGRPAMKLADVFFQNSSLYGSMNDCSGLWLFACFNDDCYIESLRAGFMQGFYEGIDYGLESIHGDPNKVTVRLEILTKEGLYTYIDQRFGRNDFRHSVDGMNMSIRNRLKIMQTGDSEVVWSMIDTTGDFGITLNLRAHSYHLYPTLVLPNNLSNMVVSPDVDVSGVVTVKGEAFDVSGMGALDQNWSRKIHSESAQRYGYSHYEPIYWNNEFASVLYFIVSANGTVYLQDLILTMHRGKNIVFHEVALEHTSFEEINGISIPVKYRVHARIENIEIDYVVDIIPTKTLAVSGYPEMLLKTWVPNMPLISARGTVREHSGQGTKETSIVGKGILEFILVDLDPS
;
A
#
# COMPACT_ATOMS: atom_id res chain seq x y z
N MET A 1 28.40 21.50 -34.12
CA MET A 1 27.72 21.25 -35.40
C MET A 1 27.33 19.78 -35.45
N CYS A 2 26.02 19.50 -35.47
CA CYS A 2 25.47 18.16 -35.67
C CYS A 2 25.77 17.63 -37.07
N PRO A 3 25.75 16.29 -37.24
CA PRO A 3 25.15 15.69 -38.40
C PRO A 3 23.90 14.88 -38.02
N PHE A 4 22.89 15.05 -38.86
CA PHE A 4 21.63 14.32 -38.94
C PHE A 4 21.87 12.87 -39.44
N PHE A 5 21.03 11.94 -38.99
CA PHE A 5 20.70 10.73 -39.74
C PHE A 5 19.19 10.51 -39.74
N HIS A 6 18.64 10.23 -40.93
CA HIS A 6 17.24 9.95 -41.25
C HIS A 6 17.02 8.44 -41.44
N GLY A 7 15.82 7.96 -41.04
CA GLY A 7 15.15 6.72 -41.51
C GLY A 7 15.79 5.40 -41.06
N SER A 8 15.10 4.27 -40.89
CA SER A 8 13.72 3.84 -41.02
C SER A 8 13.64 2.42 -40.41
N ASP A 9 12.41 1.89 -40.27
CA ASP A 9 12.08 0.46 -40.15
C ASP A 9 12.01 -0.18 -38.76
N LEU A 10 10.81 -0.11 -38.16
CA LEU A 10 10.23 -1.25 -37.44
C LEU A 10 8.79 -1.49 -37.92
N PRO A 11 8.40 -2.76 -38.17
CA PRO A 11 7.14 -3.10 -38.84
C PRO A 11 5.93 -3.00 -37.89
N SER A 12 4.85 -2.42 -38.43
CA SER A 12 3.51 -2.42 -37.85
C SER A 12 2.73 -3.67 -38.26
N PRO A 13 2.03 -4.37 -37.35
CA PRO A 13 1.07 -5.37 -37.74
C PRO A 13 -0.32 -5.16 -37.10
N TYR A 14 -0.95 -3.99 -37.19
CA TYR A 14 -2.40 -3.90 -36.98
C TYR A 14 -3.05 -2.82 -37.86
N LYS A 15 -3.27 -3.18 -39.13
CA LYS A 15 -4.37 -2.61 -39.93
C LYS A 15 -5.52 -3.60 -39.87
N ASN A 16 -6.57 -3.24 -39.13
CA ASN A 16 -7.93 -3.57 -39.52
C ASN A 16 -8.85 -2.44 -39.02
N THR A 17 -9.44 -1.79 -40.01
CA THR A 17 -10.38 -0.69 -39.91
C THR A 17 -11.77 -1.25 -39.62
N ILE A 18 -12.47 -0.72 -38.62
CA ILE A 18 -13.94 -0.62 -38.68
C ILE A 18 -14.29 0.83 -38.37
N ALA A 19 -14.80 1.51 -39.39
CA ALA A 19 -15.40 2.82 -39.27
C ALA A 19 -16.82 2.67 -38.72
N MET A 20 -17.17 3.43 -37.68
CA MET A 20 -18.55 3.82 -37.42
C MET A 20 -18.63 5.33 -37.32
N ASN A 21 -19.46 5.89 -38.20
CA ASN A 21 -19.85 7.29 -38.25
C ASN A 21 -20.66 7.64 -37.00
N GLY A 22 -20.23 8.67 -36.28
CA GLY A 22 -20.99 9.29 -35.19
C GLY A 22 -20.28 10.55 -34.73
N THR A 23 -20.73 11.70 -35.23
CA THR A 23 -20.60 13.08 -34.72
C THR A 23 -19.26 13.53 -34.10
N PRO A 24 -18.61 14.61 -34.58
CA PRO A 24 -17.37 15.11 -33.98
C PRO A 24 -17.66 15.69 -32.60
N PHE A 25 -17.28 14.96 -31.55
CA PHE A 25 -17.20 15.52 -30.20
C PHE A 25 -16.05 16.51 -30.19
N LYS A 26 -16.36 17.80 -30.05
CA LYS A 26 -15.35 18.85 -29.83
C LYS A 26 -14.67 18.56 -28.48
N PRO A 27 -13.35 18.36 -28.42
CA PRO A 27 -12.65 18.34 -27.14
C PRO A 27 -12.69 19.76 -26.58
N GLN A 28 -13.44 19.98 -25.51
CA GLN A 28 -13.26 21.16 -24.68
C GLN A 28 -11.98 20.98 -23.86
N GLU A 29 -11.03 21.87 -24.16
CA GLU A 29 -9.88 22.32 -23.37
C GLU A 29 -8.82 21.29 -22.94
N GLU A 30 -7.73 21.32 -23.71
CA GLU A 30 -6.36 20.96 -23.32
C GLU A 30 -5.99 21.52 -21.93
N TYR A 31 -5.76 20.66 -20.93
CA TYR A 31 -4.92 21.01 -19.78
C TYR A 31 -3.62 20.20 -19.80
N ARG A 32 -2.62 20.86 -20.38
CA ARG A 32 -1.22 20.46 -20.47
C ARG A 32 -0.54 20.59 -19.11
N ASN A 33 -0.27 19.49 -18.41
CA ASN A 33 0.71 19.53 -17.32
C ASN A 33 2.11 19.12 -17.82
N LYS A 34 2.70 19.99 -18.66
CA LYS A 34 4.07 19.82 -19.21
C LYS A 34 5.14 19.74 -18.11
N GLU A 35 4.86 20.24 -16.90
CA GLU A 35 5.72 20.18 -15.72
C GLU A 35 5.80 18.74 -15.16
N VAL A 36 4.66 18.06 -14.96
CA VAL A 36 4.59 16.65 -14.53
C VAL A 36 5.28 15.74 -15.55
N GLN A 37 5.04 15.99 -16.83
CA GLN A 37 5.71 15.26 -17.92
C GLN A 37 7.24 15.49 -17.90
N LYS A 38 7.72 16.74 -17.76
CA LYS A 38 9.16 17.00 -17.62
C LYS A 38 9.75 16.38 -16.36
N LEU A 39 9.02 16.30 -15.26
CA LEU A 39 9.50 15.71 -14.00
C LEU A 39 9.71 14.19 -14.12
N ILE A 40 8.77 13.50 -14.79
CA ILE A 40 8.83 12.05 -15.05
C ILE A 40 9.95 11.74 -16.06
N PHE A 41 10.07 12.51 -17.15
CA PHE A 41 11.04 12.24 -18.22
C PHE A 41 12.47 12.74 -17.94
N SER A 42 12.66 13.85 -17.22
CA SER A 42 14.01 14.38 -16.92
C SER A 42 14.81 13.48 -15.96
N ARG A 43 14.13 12.65 -15.16
CA ARG A 43 14.77 11.73 -14.21
C ARG A 43 15.21 10.39 -14.81
N ASN A 44 14.74 10.01 -16.01
CA ASN A 44 15.25 8.86 -16.78
C ASN A 44 16.71 9.01 -17.25
N THR A 45 17.35 10.16 -17.00
CA THR A 45 18.75 10.42 -17.39
C THR A 45 19.73 10.40 -16.21
N SER A 46 19.23 10.27 -14.97
CA SER A 46 20.08 10.15 -13.78
C SER A 46 20.74 8.77 -13.72
N PRO A 47 22.05 8.66 -13.40
CA PRO A 47 22.71 7.38 -13.17
C PRO A 47 22.01 6.50 -12.11
N LEU A 48 21.29 7.12 -11.16
CA LEU A 48 20.49 6.45 -10.11
C LEU A 48 19.21 5.78 -10.62
N TYR A 49 18.72 6.11 -11.82
CA TYR A 49 17.57 5.46 -12.45
C TYR A 49 17.98 4.34 -13.42
N LYS A 50 19.29 4.21 -13.74
CA LYS A 50 19.80 3.08 -14.55
C LYS A 50 19.71 1.73 -13.82
N SER A 51 19.49 1.74 -12.51
CA SER A 51 19.30 0.54 -11.69
C SER A 51 17.85 0.09 -11.57
N VAL A 52 16.87 0.92 -11.97
CA VAL A 52 15.44 0.56 -11.86
C VAL A 52 15.02 -0.18 -13.13
N ASN A 53 14.52 -1.42 -12.97
CA ASN A 53 14.26 -2.36 -14.08
C ASN A 53 12.98 -2.06 -14.89
N PHE A 54 12.37 -0.88 -14.70
CA PHE A 54 11.14 -0.52 -15.39
C PHE A 54 11.08 0.94 -15.85
N TYR A 55 10.30 1.18 -16.91
CA TYR A 55 9.92 2.53 -17.36
C TYR A 55 8.41 2.72 -17.25
N ILE A 56 8.01 3.90 -16.80
CA ILE A 56 6.61 4.31 -16.63
C ILE A 56 6.19 5.03 -17.92
N HIS A 57 5.18 4.50 -18.61
CA HIS A 57 4.65 5.11 -19.82
C HIS A 57 3.14 5.34 -19.66
N PRO A 58 2.60 6.52 -20.02
CA PRO A 58 1.16 6.74 -20.00
C PRO A 58 0.43 5.77 -20.94
N VAL A 59 -0.69 5.19 -20.51
CA VAL A 59 -1.48 4.26 -21.35
C VAL A 59 -2.06 4.99 -22.57
N ASN A 60 -2.45 6.25 -22.38
CA ASN A 60 -2.66 7.23 -23.44
C ASN A 60 -2.34 8.63 -22.88
N TRP A 61 -2.18 9.62 -23.77
CA TRP A 61 -1.78 11.00 -23.40
C TRP A 61 -2.76 11.75 -22.49
N ASN A 62 -3.98 11.21 -22.31
CA ASN A 62 -5.05 11.75 -21.48
C ASN A 62 -5.40 10.83 -20.28
N SER A 63 -4.58 9.81 -19.99
CA SER A 63 -4.88 8.81 -18.98
C SER A 63 -4.23 9.13 -17.64
N THR A 64 -4.98 8.97 -16.55
CA THR A 64 -4.46 8.90 -15.18
C THR A 64 -3.80 7.56 -14.88
N ARG A 65 -3.86 6.58 -15.80
CA ARG A 65 -3.28 5.25 -15.65
C ARG A 65 -1.97 5.17 -16.44
N TYR A 66 -0.91 4.72 -15.77
CA TYR A 66 0.41 4.51 -16.35
C TYR A 66 0.70 3.00 -16.42
N LYS A 67 1.29 2.55 -17.53
CA LYS A 67 1.83 1.20 -17.67
C LYS A 67 3.30 1.20 -17.26
N ILE A 68 3.65 0.25 -16.43
CA ILE A 68 5.02 -0.03 -16.02
C ILE A 68 5.52 -1.16 -16.93
N TYR A 69 6.62 -0.93 -17.62
CA TYR A 69 7.23 -1.90 -18.53
C TYR A 69 8.55 -2.37 -17.95
N THR A 70 8.75 -3.69 -17.84
CA THR A 70 10.05 -4.29 -17.56
C THR A 70 10.90 -4.34 -18.83
N LEU A 71 12.20 -4.06 -18.73
CA LEU A 71 13.11 -4.18 -19.86
C LEU A 71 13.25 -5.66 -20.30
N PRO A 72 13.08 -6.00 -21.59
CA PRO A 72 13.24 -7.37 -22.08
C PRO A 72 14.64 -7.93 -21.80
N GLY A 73 14.73 -9.19 -21.35
CA GLY A 73 15.99 -9.93 -21.24
C GLY A 73 16.73 -9.85 -19.89
N ARG A 74 16.10 -9.30 -18.84
CA ARG A 74 16.64 -9.33 -17.47
C ARG A 74 15.90 -10.36 -16.60
N PRO A 75 16.56 -10.95 -15.58
CA PRO A 75 15.92 -11.92 -14.66
C PRO A 75 14.70 -11.32 -13.96
N ALA A 76 13.85 -12.18 -13.39
CA ALA A 76 12.67 -11.78 -12.61
C ALA A 76 13.03 -10.65 -11.63
N MET A 77 12.21 -9.59 -11.61
CA MET A 77 12.42 -8.40 -10.77
C MET A 77 12.58 -8.83 -9.30
N LYS A 78 13.66 -8.39 -8.67
CA LYS A 78 13.99 -8.68 -7.27
C LYS A 78 13.20 -7.78 -6.34
N LEU A 79 13.06 -8.17 -5.07
CA LEU A 79 12.37 -7.35 -4.08
C LEU A 79 12.97 -5.93 -3.98
N ALA A 80 14.29 -5.80 -4.07
CA ALA A 80 15.00 -4.51 -4.11
C ALA A 80 14.70 -3.63 -5.35
N ASP A 81 14.35 -4.24 -6.49
CA ASP A 81 14.06 -3.50 -7.72
C ASP A 81 12.69 -2.81 -7.67
N VAL A 82 11.81 -3.35 -6.82
CA VAL A 82 10.39 -3.00 -6.72
C VAL A 82 10.18 -2.16 -5.47
N PHE A 83 10.66 -2.65 -4.33
CA PHE A 83 10.60 -1.99 -3.03
C PHE A 83 11.79 -1.05 -2.81
N PHE A 84 12.08 -0.14 -3.74
CA PHE A 84 12.92 1.02 -3.45
C PHE A 84 12.88 2.08 -4.57
N GLN A 85 11.75 2.76 -4.73
CA GLN A 85 11.76 4.05 -5.43
C GLN A 85 12.39 5.13 -4.55
N ASN A 86 13.72 5.26 -4.65
CA ASN A 86 14.53 6.47 -4.46
C ASN A 86 14.15 7.39 -3.28
N SER A 87 14.49 6.98 -2.05
CA SER A 87 14.51 7.85 -0.87
C SER A 87 15.71 8.81 -0.82
N SER A 88 16.22 9.27 -1.98
CA SER A 88 17.05 10.47 -2.10
C SER A 88 16.23 11.72 -1.75
N LEU A 89 15.81 11.75 -0.50
CA LEU A 89 15.08 12.80 0.15
C LEU A 89 16.12 13.84 0.53
N TYR A 90 16.43 14.74 -0.42
CA TYR A 90 17.03 16.01 -0.07
C TYR A 90 16.22 16.58 1.11
N GLY A 91 16.90 16.96 2.19
CA GLY A 91 16.26 17.41 3.44
C GLY A 91 15.32 18.61 3.29
N SER A 92 15.26 19.21 2.09
CA SER A 92 14.43 20.37 1.74
C SER A 92 13.12 20.03 1.00
N MET A 93 12.77 18.76 0.76
CA MET A 93 11.53 18.38 0.07
C MET A 93 10.52 17.71 1.01
N ASN A 94 9.27 18.19 1.00
CA ASN A 94 8.10 17.64 1.72
C ASN A 94 7.58 16.33 1.09
N ASP A 95 8.49 15.45 0.69
CA ASP A 95 8.16 14.10 0.22
C ASP A 95 8.01 13.17 1.42
N CYS A 96 7.12 12.19 1.29
CA CYS A 96 6.78 11.18 2.28
C CYS A 96 7.08 9.77 1.73
N SER A 97 7.60 8.87 2.56
CA SER A 97 7.74 7.46 2.17
C SER A 97 7.65 6.56 3.39
N GLY A 98 6.97 5.44 3.27
CA GLY A 98 6.83 4.48 4.34
C GLY A 98 6.97 3.05 3.84
N LEU A 99 7.27 2.17 4.78
CA LEU A 99 7.28 0.74 4.59
C LEU A 99 6.55 0.11 5.76
N TRP A 100 5.58 -0.74 5.45
CA TRP A 100 4.61 -1.28 6.39
C TRP A 100 4.48 -2.80 6.20
N LEU A 101 4.42 -3.50 7.32
CA LEU A 101 4.06 -4.90 7.45
C LEU A 101 2.72 -4.97 8.16
N PHE A 102 1.78 -5.69 7.56
CA PHE A 102 0.49 -6.05 8.15
C PHE A 102 0.45 -7.58 8.24
N ALA A 103 0.42 -8.16 9.43
CA ALA A 103 0.45 -9.62 9.58
C ALA A 103 -0.64 -10.13 10.51
N CYS A 104 -1.19 -11.29 10.16
CA CYS A 104 -2.10 -12.08 10.98
C CYS A 104 -1.45 -13.43 11.28
N PHE A 105 -1.66 -13.93 12.50
CA PHE A 105 -1.05 -15.18 12.96
C PHE A 105 -2.09 -16.27 13.16
N ASN A 106 -1.60 -17.50 13.29
CA ASN A 106 -2.44 -18.67 13.52
C ASN A 106 -3.23 -18.55 14.83
N ASP A 107 -4.43 -19.15 14.86
CA ASP A 107 -5.40 -19.01 15.96
C ASP A 107 -4.91 -19.53 17.32
N ASP A 108 -3.93 -20.44 17.31
CA ASP A 108 -3.29 -21.00 18.50
C ASP A 108 -2.26 -20.04 19.13
N CYS A 109 -1.83 -18.99 18.42
CA CYS A 109 -0.88 -18.01 18.92
C CYS A 109 -1.53 -17.06 19.96
N TYR A 110 -0.72 -16.54 20.90
CA TYR A 110 -1.15 -15.47 21.82
C TYR A 110 -1.29 -14.12 21.08
N ILE A 111 -0.40 -13.89 20.10
CA ILE A 111 -0.43 -12.72 19.22
C ILE A 111 -1.41 -13.01 18.09
N GLU A 112 -2.41 -12.16 17.89
CA GLU A 112 -3.41 -12.34 16.85
C GLU A 112 -2.98 -11.67 15.54
N SER A 113 -2.40 -10.47 15.65
CA SER A 113 -1.94 -9.70 14.50
C SER A 113 -0.92 -8.65 14.89
N LEU A 114 -0.21 -8.10 13.90
CA LEU A 114 0.64 -6.94 14.08
C LEU A 114 0.59 -6.00 12.87
N ARG A 115 0.79 -4.72 13.13
CA ARG A 115 1.21 -3.73 12.14
C ARG A 115 2.56 -3.16 12.57
N ALA A 116 3.54 -3.18 11.69
CA ALA A 116 4.86 -2.63 11.98
C ALA A 116 5.37 -1.86 10.78
N GLY A 117 5.96 -0.71 11.02
CA GLY A 117 6.44 0.11 9.93
C GLY A 117 7.19 1.34 10.36
N PHE A 118 7.58 2.10 9.36
CA PHE A 118 8.03 3.45 9.57
C PHE A 118 7.54 4.37 8.44
N MET A 119 7.51 5.66 8.72
CA MET A 119 7.25 6.72 7.75
C MET A 119 8.36 7.76 7.87
N GLN A 120 9.02 8.08 6.77
CA GLN A 120 9.92 9.21 6.64
C GLN A 120 9.18 10.39 6.01
N GLY A 121 9.29 11.56 6.64
CA GLY A 121 8.50 12.71 6.24
C GLY A 121 7.09 12.65 6.77
N PHE A 122 6.29 13.63 6.38
CA PHE A 122 4.91 13.73 6.80
C PHE A 122 4.04 14.12 5.61
N TYR A 123 2.91 13.45 5.48
CA TYR A 123 1.77 13.96 4.72
C TYR A 123 1.30 15.23 5.42
N GLU A 124 1.21 16.36 4.73
CA GLU A 124 0.51 17.50 5.33
C GLU A 124 -0.96 17.09 5.46
N GLY A 125 -1.42 16.77 6.68
CA GLY A 125 -2.77 16.26 6.93
C GLY A 125 -3.88 17.17 6.37
N ILE A 126 -3.59 18.46 6.20
CA ILE A 126 -4.46 19.44 5.53
C ILE A 126 -4.77 19.09 4.07
N ASP A 127 -3.84 18.45 3.33
CA ASP A 127 -4.06 17.98 1.96
C ASP A 127 -5.06 16.82 1.90
N TYR A 128 -5.26 16.16 3.03
CA TYR A 128 -6.19 15.08 3.29
C TYR A 128 -7.24 15.53 4.31
N GLY A 129 -7.60 16.82 4.43
CA GLY A 129 -8.64 17.33 5.35
C GLY A 129 -8.56 16.85 6.82
N LEU A 130 -7.42 16.30 7.23
CA LEU A 130 -7.13 15.79 8.55
C LEU A 130 -6.26 16.84 9.23
N GLU A 131 -6.88 17.92 9.68
CA GLU A 131 -6.21 19.02 10.40
C GLU A 131 -5.44 18.53 11.65
N SER A 132 -5.75 17.32 12.14
CA SER A 132 -5.12 16.69 13.30
C SER A 132 -3.81 15.96 12.99
N ILE A 133 -3.47 15.75 11.72
CA ILE A 133 -2.27 15.03 11.28
C ILE A 133 -1.22 16.06 10.84
N HIS A 134 -0.72 16.81 11.82
CA HIS A 134 0.50 17.60 11.67
C HIS A 134 1.66 16.82 12.29
N GLY A 135 2.67 16.55 11.48
CA GLY A 135 3.91 15.95 11.91
C GLY A 135 5.04 16.64 11.18
N ASP A 136 6.18 16.70 11.83
CA ASP A 136 7.33 17.41 11.29
C ASP A 136 7.85 16.65 10.06
N PRO A 137 7.83 17.25 8.85
CA PRO A 137 8.30 16.60 7.63
C PRO A 137 9.79 16.24 7.70
N ASN A 138 10.54 16.73 8.69
CA ASN A 138 11.93 16.36 8.94
C ASN A 138 12.09 15.16 9.87
N LYS A 139 11.00 14.58 10.38
CA LYS A 139 11.03 13.43 11.28
C LYS A 139 10.84 12.11 10.54
N VAL A 140 11.23 11.05 11.24
CA VAL A 140 10.90 9.68 10.91
C VAL A 140 10.06 9.14 12.06
N THR A 141 8.90 8.59 11.71
CA THR A 141 7.98 7.94 12.63
C THR A 141 8.19 6.44 12.54
N VAL A 142 8.48 5.78 13.65
CA VAL A 142 8.46 4.32 13.77
C VAL A 142 7.17 3.92 14.47
N ARG A 143 6.51 2.85 14.00
CA ARG A 143 5.25 2.35 14.57
C ARG A 143 5.27 0.84 14.70
N LEU A 144 4.78 0.36 15.83
CA LEU A 144 4.55 -1.04 16.13
C LEU A 144 3.23 -1.15 16.89
N GLU A 145 2.25 -1.77 16.26
CA GLU A 145 1.01 -2.18 16.88
C GLU A 145 0.96 -3.70 16.93
N ILE A 146 0.74 -4.27 18.11
CA ILE A 146 0.67 -5.71 18.35
C ILE A 146 -0.66 -5.99 19.04
N LEU A 147 -1.53 -6.74 18.39
CA LEU A 147 -2.77 -7.19 19.00
C LEU A 147 -2.60 -8.58 19.57
N THR A 148 -2.99 -8.73 20.83
CA THR A 148 -3.01 -10.02 21.53
C THR A 148 -4.43 -10.33 21.99
N LYS A 149 -4.63 -11.56 22.47
CA LYS A 149 -5.87 -12.01 23.11
C LYS A 149 -6.35 -11.12 24.27
N GLU A 150 -5.49 -10.27 24.83
CA GLU A 150 -5.81 -9.36 25.94
C GLU A 150 -6.11 -7.93 25.51
N GLY A 151 -5.64 -7.51 24.33
CA GLY A 151 -5.79 -6.14 23.85
C GLY A 151 -4.71 -5.69 22.87
N LEU A 152 -4.87 -4.47 22.39
CA LEU A 152 -3.95 -3.83 21.46
C LEU A 152 -2.82 -3.13 22.21
N TYR A 153 -1.59 -3.51 21.95
CA TYR A 153 -0.37 -2.82 22.37
C TYR A 153 0.13 -1.94 21.24
N THR A 154 0.42 -0.68 21.53
CA THR A 154 0.90 0.27 20.52
C THR A 154 2.16 0.97 21.02
N TYR A 155 3.16 1.07 20.14
CA TYR A 155 4.37 1.85 20.27
C TYR A 155 4.54 2.75 19.04
N ILE A 156 4.77 4.04 19.28
CA ILE A 156 5.04 5.04 18.24
C ILE A 156 6.25 5.85 18.69
N ASP A 157 7.19 6.17 17.80
CA ASP A 157 8.33 7.02 18.12
C ASP A 157 8.71 7.95 16.96
N GLN A 158 8.69 9.26 17.23
CA GLN A 158 9.04 10.34 16.29
C GLN A 158 10.30 11.11 16.69
N ARG A 159 11.12 10.59 17.62
CA ARG A 159 12.34 11.29 18.06
C ARG A 159 13.43 11.31 16.99
N PHE A 160 13.29 10.55 15.91
CA PHE A 160 14.28 10.43 14.84
C PHE A 160 14.10 11.52 13.79
N GLY A 161 15.21 12.09 13.31
CA GLY A 161 15.21 12.91 12.11
C GLY A 161 15.47 12.09 10.86
N ARG A 162 15.28 12.69 9.67
CA ARG A 162 15.69 12.08 8.39
C ARG A 162 17.15 11.62 8.39
N ASN A 163 18.03 12.35 9.07
CA ASN A 163 19.45 12.03 9.21
C ASN A 163 19.74 10.82 10.11
N ASP A 164 18.74 10.21 10.75
CA ASP A 164 18.89 8.97 11.51
C ASP A 164 18.59 7.72 10.67
N PHE A 165 17.89 7.90 9.54
CA PHE A 165 17.59 6.85 8.60
C PHE A 165 18.82 6.51 7.76
N ARG A 166 19.13 5.23 7.63
CA ARG A 166 20.22 4.70 6.80
C ARG A 166 19.62 3.65 5.87
N HIS A 167 20.03 3.67 4.61
CA HIS A 167 19.65 2.66 3.63
C HIS A 167 20.84 2.29 2.75
N SER A 168 20.84 1.07 2.23
CA SER A 168 21.74 0.63 1.17
C SER A 168 21.22 1.08 -0.20
N VAL A 169 22.14 1.27 -1.14
CA VAL A 169 21.83 1.51 -2.56
C VAL A 169 21.54 0.19 -3.29
N ASP A 170 22.11 -0.92 -2.80
CA ASP A 170 22.12 -2.22 -3.48
C ASP A 170 21.34 -3.29 -2.69
N GLY A 171 20.07 -3.02 -2.39
CA GLY A 171 19.18 -3.97 -1.69
C GLY A 171 18.35 -3.33 -0.59
N MET A 172 17.35 -4.06 -0.10
CA MET A 172 16.51 -3.61 1.01
C MET A 172 17.23 -3.80 2.35
N ASN A 173 18.23 -2.95 2.62
CA ASN A 173 18.94 -2.88 3.88
C ASN A 173 18.75 -1.50 4.48
N MET A 174 17.96 -1.40 5.55
CA MET A 174 17.51 -0.15 6.14
C MET A 174 17.64 -0.19 7.65
N SER A 175 17.94 0.96 8.26
CA SER A 175 17.93 1.09 9.71
C SER A 175 17.58 2.49 10.17
N ILE A 176 17.00 2.57 11.36
CA ILE A 176 16.78 3.81 12.10
C ILE A 176 17.43 3.61 13.47
N ARG A 177 18.67 4.10 13.59
CA ARG A 177 19.54 3.84 14.76
C ARG A 177 19.52 2.35 15.16
N ASN A 178 19.26 2.07 16.43
CA ASN A 178 19.11 0.72 17.00
C ASN A 178 17.64 0.31 17.17
N ARG A 179 16.69 1.04 16.58
CA ARG A 179 15.24 0.88 16.84
C ARG A 179 14.54 0.08 15.77
N LEU A 180 14.98 0.24 14.53
CA LEU A 180 14.50 -0.54 13.40
C LEU A 180 15.69 -0.98 12.56
N LYS A 181 15.67 -2.23 12.13
CA LYS A 181 16.58 -2.81 11.16
C LYS A 181 15.79 -3.74 10.24
N ILE A 182 15.87 -3.51 8.94
CA ILE A 182 15.25 -4.34 7.92
C ILE A 182 16.36 -4.75 6.95
N MET A 183 16.53 -6.04 6.74
CA MET A 183 17.63 -6.58 5.95
C MET A 183 17.14 -7.62 4.97
N GLN A 184 17.40 -7.41 3.70
CA GLN A 184 17.24 -8.45 2.70
C GLN A 184 18.35 -9.48 2.83
N THR A 185 17.99 -10.75 3.02
CA THR A 185 18.92 -11.88 3.16
C THR A 185 18.91 -12.82 1.95
N GLY A 186 17.90 -12.71 1.10
CA GLY A 186 17.75 -13.48 -0.15
C GLY A 186 16.96 -12.69 -1.19
N ASP A 187 16.66 -13.30 -2.34
CA ASP A 187 15.97 -12.59 -3.43
C ASP A 187 14.55 -12.11 -3.04
N SER A 188 13.89 -12.84 -2.14
CA SER A 188 12.57 -12.47 -1.58
C SER A 188 12.46 -12.62 -0.06
N GLU A 189 13.60 -12.77 0.62
CA GLU A 189 13.67 -12.96 2.07
C GLU A 189 14.16 -11.70 2.77
N VAL A 190 13.46 -11.32 3.83
CA VAL A 190 13.74 -10.12 4.63
C VAL A 190 13.73 -10.49 6.12
N VAL A 191 14.74 -10.05 6.85
CA VAL A 191 14.77 -10.05 8.31
C VAL A 191 14.37 -8.66 8.80
N TRP A 192 13.31 -8.60 9.60
CA TRP A 192 12.77 -7.37 10.16
C TRP A 192 12.87 -7.39 11.68
N SER A 193 13.65 -6.45 12.23
CA SER A 193 13.74 -6.24 13.68
C SER A 193 13.29 -4.84 14.05
N MET A 194 12.45 -4.73 15.06
CA MET A 194 12.07 -3.47 15.68
C MET A 194 12.03 -3.64 17.19
N ILE A 195 12.49 -2.65 17.94
CA ILE A 195 12.41 -2.66 19.40
C ILE A 195 12.06 -1.27 19.92
N ASP A 196 11.19 -1.25 20.91
CA ASP A 196 10.82 -0.05 21.62
C ASP A 196 11.96 0.42 22.54
N THR A 197 11.70 1.46 23.33
CA THR A 197 12.74 2.07 24.15
C THR A 197 12.99 1.42 25.48
N THR A 198 12.02 0.69 26.02
CA THR A 198 12.19 -0.06 27.27
C THR A 198 12.73 -1.46 27.00
N GLY A 199 12.53 -2.00 25.79
CA GLY A 199 12.81 -3.38 25.44
C GLY A 199 11.63 -4.32 25.73
N ASP A 200 10.52 -3.78 26.22
CA ASP A 200 9.33 -4.57 26.55
C ASP A 200 8.48 -4.89 25.31
N PHE A 201 8.66 -4.13 24.22
CA PHE A 201 7.92 -4.32 22.98
C PHE A 201 8.88 -4.42 21.80
N GLY A 202 8.73 -5.47 20.99
CA GLY A 202 9.60 -5.64 19.85
C GLY A 202 9.21 -6.80 18.95
N ILE A 203 9.89 -6.88 17.82
CA ILE A 203 9.75 -7.96 16.85
C ILE A 203 11.13 -8.33 16.31
N THR A 204 11.29 -9.61 15.96
CA THR A 204 12.34 -10.08 15.07
C THR A 204 11.71 -11.16 14.19
N LEU A 205 11.44 -10.80 12.93
CA LEU A 205 10.67 -11.60 12.00
C LEU A 205 11.50 -11.93 10.77
N ASN A 206 11.31 -13.14 10.25
CA ASN A 206 11.71 -13.55 8.92
C ASN A 206 10.47 -13.48 8.03
N LEU A 207 10.61 -12.77 6.93
CA LEU A 207 9.57 -12.52 5.94
C LEU A 207 10.00 -13.16 4.62
N ARG A 208 9.06 -13.81 3.94
CA ARG A 208 9.26 -14.31 2.58
C ARG A 208 8.11 -13.84 1.70
N ALA A 209 8.40 -12.88 0.84
CA ALA A 209 7.44 -12.43 -0.18
C ALA A 209 7.42 -13.42 -1.35
N HIS A 210 6.24 -13.74 -1.86
CA HIS A 210 6.10 -14.63 -3.01
C HIS A 210 5.76 -13.88 -4.29
N SER A 211 5.00 -12.79 -4.17
CA SER A 211 4.64 -11.93 -5.30
C SER A 211 4.61 -10.46 -4.89
N TYR A 212 4.51 -9.58 -5.87
CA TYR A 212 4.25 -8.16 -5.64
C TYR A 212 3.43 -7.57 -6.79
N HIS A 213 2.85 -6.42 -6.51
CA HIS A 213 2.11 -5.60 -7.44
C HIS A 213 2.61 -4.15 -7.33
N LEU A 214 2.92 -3.56 -8.48
CA LEU A 214 3.24 -2.15 -8.60
C LEU A 214 1.99 -1.40 -9.01
N TYR A 215 1.49 -0.53 -8.13
CA TYR A 215 0.38 0.33 -8.48
C TYR A 215 0.83 1.41 -9.47
N PRO A 216 -0.06 1.82 -10.40
CA PRO A 216 0.20 2.98 -11.23
C PRO A 216 0.36 4.22 -10.35
N THR A 217 1.14 5.20 -10.83
CA THR A 217 1.25 6.50 -10.18
C THR A 217 -0.10 7.16 -10.06
N LEU A 218 -0.49 7.50 -8.83
CA LEU A 218 -1.72 8.23 -8.52
C LEU A 218 -1.43 9.72 -8.41
N VAL A 219 -2.29 10.53 -9.02
CA VAL A 219 -2.33 11.98 -8.81
C VAL A 219 -3.46 12.27 -7.84
N LEU A 220 -3.11 12.56 -6.59
CA LEU A 220 -4.00 12.91 -5.49
C LEU A 220 -3.94 14.43 -5.24
N PRO A 221 -4.84 14.99 -4.42
CA PRO A 221 -4.75 16.40 -4.00
C PRO A 221 -3.38 16.73 -3.45
N ASN A 222 -2.74 17.71 -4.09
CA ASN A 222 -1.41 18.20 -3.75
C ASN A 222 -0.31 17.12 -3.69
N ASN A 223 -0.55 15.92 -4.22
CA ASN A 223 0.35 14.78 -4.05
C ASN A 223 0.42 13.91 -5.30
N LEU A 224 1.61 13.42 -5.58
CA LEU A 224 1.85 12.34 -6.53
C LEU A 224 2.32 11.12 -5.74
N SER A 225 1.58 10.02 -5.80
CA SER A 225 1.83 8.82 -5.00
C SER A 225 2.17 7.61 -5.87
N ASN A 226 3.10 6.80 -5.40
CA ASN A 226 3.44 5.48 -5.91
C ASN A 226 3.38 4.48 -4.77
N MET A 227 3.00 3.25 -5.10
CA MET A 227 2.87 2.20 -4.11
C MET A 227 3.25 0.84 -4.67
N VAL A 228 3.84 0.03 -3.80
CA VAL A 228 4.15 -1.37 -4.05
C VAL A 228 3.51 -2.17 -2.94
N VAL A 229 2.86 -3.27 -3.30
CA VAL A 229 2.23 -4.19 -2.35
C VAL A 229 2.70 -5.61 -2.65
N SER A 230 3.09 -6.35 -1.62
CA SER A 230 3.26 -7.79 -1.64
C SER A 230 2.14 -8.39 -0.77
N PRO A 231 1.06 -8.90 -1.37
CA PRO A 231 -0.12 -9.36 -0.63
C PRO A 231 0.06 -10.72 0.07
N ASP A 232 1.09 -11.49 -0.32
CA ASP A 232 1.34 -12.85 0.15
C ASP A 232 2.76 -13.00 0.71
N VAL A 233 2.92 -12.64 1.97
CA VAL A 233 4.18 -12.72 2.70
C VAL A 233 4.07 -13.77 3.79
N ASP A 234 4.89 -14.83 3.74
CA ASP A 234 5.05 -15.72 4.90
C ASP A 234 5.78 -14.95 6.01
N VAL A 235 5.26 -15.00 7.24
CA VAL A 235 5.81 -14.31 8.40
C VAL A 235 6.10 -15.33 9.49
N SER A 236 7.32 -15.33 10.02
CA SER A 236 7.69 -16.17 11.16
C SER A 236 8.72 -15.48 12.05
N GLY A 237 8.80 -15.81 13.33
CA GLY A 237 9.83 -15.28 14.21
C GLY A 237 9.31 -15.05 15.61
N VAL A 238 9.78 -13.98 16.24
CA VAL A 238 9.47 -13.67 17.64
C VAL A 238 8.85 -12.28 17.75
N VAL A 239 7.79 -12.19 18.53
CA VAL A 239 7.19 -10.93 18.99
C VAL A 239 7.37 -10.84 20.50
N THR A 240 7.81 -9.69 20.99
CA THR A 240 7.99 -9.42 22.42
C THR A 240 6.91 -8.46 22.90
N VAL A 241 6.20 -8.81 23.96
CA VAL A 241 5.16 -7.99 24.61
C VAL A 241 5.38 -8.05 26.11
N LYS A 242 5.51 -6.90 26.77
CA LYS A 242 5.83 -6.79 28.21
C LYS A 242 7.08 -7.59 28.62
N GLY A 243 8.07 -7.66 27.73
CA GLY A 243 9.31 -8.41 27.95
C GLY A 243 9.21 -9.92 27.78
N GLU A 244 8.01 -10.46 27.51
CA GLU A 244 7.79 -11.87 27.20
C GLU A 244 7.87 -12.10 25.69
N ALA A 245 8.57 -13.17 25.28
CA ALA A 245 8.76 -13.53 23.88
C ALA A 245 7.75 -14.62 23.45
N PHE A 246 7.12 -14.40 22.30
CA PHE A 246 6.15 -15.30 21.70
C PHE A 246 6.61 -15.66 20.30
N ASP A 247 6.71 -16.97 20.03
CA ASP A 247 6.92 -17.47 18.67
C ASP A 247 5.65 -17.24 17.84
N VAL A 248 5.84 -16.68 16.66
CA VAL A 248 4.76 -16.38 15.72
C VAL A 248 5.04 -17.03 14.38
N SER A 249 3.96 -17.48 13.74
CA SER A 249 3.96 -17.94 12.35
C SER A 249 2.61 -17.58 11.73
N GLY A 250 2.62 -17.05 10.52
CA GLY A 250 1.42 -16.58 9.86
C GLY A 250 1.70 -16.02 8.48
N MET A 251 0.81 -15.15 8.02
CA MET A 251 0.92 -14.48 6.74
C MET A 251 0.57 -13.01 6.86
N GLY A 252 1.02 -12.23 5.89
CA GLY A 252 0.79 -10.79 5.87
C GLY A 252 0.96 -10.17 4.51
N ALA A 253 0.89 -8.84 4.49
CA ALA A 253 1.21 -8.00 3.36
C ALA A 253 2.37 -7.05 3.70
N LEU A 254 3.23 -6.81 2.71
CA LEU A 254 4.29 -5.80 2.77
C LEU A 254 4.01 -4.68 1.77
N ASP A 255 3.96 -3.48 2.29
CA ASP A 255 3.56 -2.29 1.55
C ASP A 255 4.66 -1.24 1.61
N GLN A 256 5.00 -0.66 0.47
CA GLN A 256 5.80 0.55 0.42
C GLN A 256 5.05 1.62 -0.33
N ASN A 257 4.87 2.76 0.33
CA ASN A 257 4.34 3.97 -0.29
C ASN A 257 5.44 5.01 -0.44
N TRP A 258 5.32 5.79 -1.51
CA TRP A 258 6.06 7.02 -1.70
C TRP A 258 5.09 8.07 -2.20
N SER A 259 5.14 9.26 -1.63
CA SER A 259 4.34 10.38 -2.06
C SER A 259 5.18 11.64 -2.10
N ARG A 260 4.95 12.44 -3.12
CA ARG A 260 5.61 13.72 -3.33
C ARG A 260 4.60 14.83 -3.40
N LYS A 261 4.86 15.90 -2.65
CA LYS A 261 4.06 17.10 -2.75
C LYS A 261 4.19 17.70 -4.15
N ILE A 262 3.05 17.97 -4.76
CA ILE A 262 2.89 18.72 -6.00
C ILE A 262 1.84 19.81 -5.76
N HIS A 263 1.79 20.83 -6.60
CA HIS A 263 0.62 21.72 -6.62
C HIS A 263 -0.30 21.24 -7.74
N SER A 264 -1.54 20.86 -7.40
CA SER A 264 -2.51 20.37 -8.37
C SER A 264 -3.88 20.97 -8.09
N GLU A 265 -4.22 22.03 -8.83
CA GLU A 265 -5.54 22.71 -8.75
C GLU A 265 -6.70 21.83 -9.23
N SER A 266 -6.43 20.71 -9.93
CA SER A 266 -7.43 19.83 -10.53
C SER A 266 -7.86 18.64 -9.68
N ALA A 267 -7.16 18.36 -8.57
CA ALA A 267 -7.43 17.19 -7.74
C ALA A 267 -8.41 17.53 -6.60
N GLN A 268 -9.52 16.78 -6.54
CA GLN A 268 -10.60 16.94 -5.57
C GLN A 268 -10.18 16.51 -4.17
N ARG A 269 -10.58 17.23 -3.12
CA ARG A 269 -10.26 16.90 -1.72
C ARG A 269 -10.50 15.42 -1.41
N TYR A 270 -9.63 14.86 -0.58
CA TYR A 270 -9.75 13.48 -0.12
C TYR A 270 -11.07 13.26 0.63
N GLY A 271 -11.73 12.12 0.40
CA GLY A 271 -12.96 11.74 1.10
C GLY A 271 -12.69 10.58 2.04
N TYR A 272 -12.33 9.41 1.51
CA TYR A 272 -11.87 8.31 2.36
C TYR A 272 -10.90 7.38 1.64
N SER A 273 -10.15 6.61 2.43
CA SER A 273 -9.50 5.40 1.97
C SER A 273 -9.87 4.18 2.80
N HIS A 274 -9.99 3.06 2.10
CA HIS A 274 -10.17 1.73 2.64
C HIS A 274 -9.02 0.86 2.15
N TYR A 275 -8.22 0.38 3.09
CA TYR A 275 -7.14 -0.56 2.82
C TYR A 275 -7.30 -1.79 3.70
N GLU A 276 -7.30 -2.98 3.10
CA GLU A 276 -7.45 -4.23 3.84
C GLU A 276 -6.61 -5.39 3.28
N PRO A 277 -5.50 -5.74 3.93
CA PRO A 277 -4.85 -7.02 3.74
C PRO A 277 -5.62 -8.11 4.49
N ILE A 278 -6.08 -9.14 3.76
CA ILE A 278 -6.78 -10.30 4.32
C ILE A 278 -6.01 -11.57 3.95
N TYR A 279 -5.67 -12.34 4.98
CA TYR A 279 -5.23 -13.72 4.83
C TYR A 279 -6.45 -14.64 4.93
N TRP A 280 -6.77 -15.34 3.85
CA TRP A 280 -7.94 -16.21 3.77
C TRP A 280 -7.63 -17.64 4.19
N ASN A 281 -6.51 -18.19 3.71
CA ASN A 281 -5.98 -19.51 4.05
C ASN A 281 -4.66 -19.70 3.31
N ASN A 282 -4.02 -20.86 3.47
CA ASN A 282 -2.72 -21.17 2.86
C ASN A 282 -2.67 -21.01 1.32
N GLU A 283 -3.81 -20.94 0.63
CA GLU A 283 -3.93 -20.79 -0.82
C GLU A 283 -4.28 -19.38 -1.27
N PHE A 284 -4.93 -18.57 -0.42
CA PHE A 284 -5.51 -17.29 -0.80
C PHE A 284 -5.12 -16.16 0.15
N ALA A 285 -4.68 -15.04 -0.42
CA ALA A 285 -4.49 -13.77 0.26
C ALA A 285 -5.03 -12.64 -0.62
N SER A 286 -5.47 -11.53 -0.04
CA SER A 286 -5.86 -10.37 -0.84
C SER A 286 -5.52 -9.05 -0.18
N VAL A 287 -5.38 -8.01 -1.00
CA VAL A 287 -5.28 -6.62 -0.57
C VAL A 287 -6.28 -5.79 -1.38
N LEU A 288 -7.28 -5.22 -0.71
CA LEU A 288 -8.14 -4.19 -1.30
C LEU A 288 -7.53 -2.82 -1.03
N TYR A 289 -7.53 -1.97 -2.06
CA TYR A 289 -7.23 -0.57 -1.93
C TYR A 289 -8.31 0.25 -2.64
N PHE A 290 -9.06 1.02 -1.87
CA PHE A 290 -10.14 1.87 -2.34
C PHE A 290 -9.90 3.31 -1.86
N ILE A 291 -9.82 4.27 -2.77
CA ILE A 291 -9.62 5.69 -2.46
C ILE A 291 -10.67 6.50 -3.20
N VAL A 292 -11.39 7.35 -2.45
CA VAL A 292 -12.44 8.21 -2.98
C VAL A 292 -12.22 9.64 -2.49
N SER A 293 -12.49 10.62 -3.35
CA SER A 293 -12.57 12.03 -2.98
C SER A 293 -13.83 12.34 -2.16
N ALA A 294 -13.88 13.51 -1.52
CA ALA A 294 -15.02 13.98 -0.75
C ALA A 294 -16.30 14.16 -1.59
N ASN A 295 -16.19 14.24 -2.93
CA ASN A 295 -17.33 14.33 -3.84
C ASN A 295 -17.66 13.01 -4.58
N GLY A 296 -17.09 11.88 -4.14
CA GLY A 296 -17.38 10.56 -4.70
C GLY A 296 -16.55 10.16 -5.94
N THR A 297 -15.56 10.97 -6.34
CA THR A 297 -14.64 10.60 -7.43
C THR A 297 -13.69 9.51 -6.95
N VAL A 298 -13.71 8.36 -7.63
CA VAL A 298 -12.81 7.24 -7.32
C VAL A 298 -11.41 7.49 -7.88
N TYR A 299 -10.41 7.53 -6.99
CA TYR A 299 -9.00 7.62 -7.33
C TYR A 299 -8.36 6.27 -7.60
N LEU A 300 -8.71 5.27 -6.78
CA LEU A 300 -8.23 3.89 -6.89
C LEU A 300 -9.33 2.95 -6.38
N GLN A 301 -9.53 1.81 -7.05
CA GLN A 301 -10.49 0.78 -6.67
C GLN A 301 -10.00 -0.60 -7.13
N ASP A 302 -8.91 -1.05 -6.54
CA ASP A 302 -8.24 -2.27 -6.96
C ASP A 302 -8.26 -3.30 -5.83
N LEU A 303 -8.59 -4.55 -6.18
CA LEU A 303 -8.40 -5.71 -5.31
C LEU A 303 -7.31 -6.59 -5.94
N ILE A 304 -6.24 -6.86 -5.20
CA ILE A 304 -5.25 -7.86 -5.58
C ILE A 304 -5.62 -9.15 -4.87
N LEU A 305 -5.89 -10.20 -5.62
CA LEU A 305 -6.06 -11.56 -5.10
C LEU A 305 -4.83 -12.38 -5.48
N THR A 306 -4.16 -12.94 -4.50
CA THR A 306 -3.17 -13.99 -4.71
C THR A 306 -3.86 -15.34 -4.60
N MET A 307 -3.67 -16.16 -5.62
CA MET A 307 -4.09 -17.56 -5.63
C MET A 307 -2.88 -18.48 -5.68
N HIS A 308 -2.93 -19.58 -4.92
CA HIS A 308 -1.94 -20.66 -4.92
C HIS A 308 -0.48 -20.18 -4.70
N ARG A 309 -0.29 -19.14 -3.87
CA ARG A 309 1.00 -18.55 -3.48
C ARG A 309 1.86 -18.13 -4.68
N GLY A 310 1.67 -16.89 -5.14
CA GLY A 310 2.51 -16.27 -6.17
C GLY A 310 1.79 -15.76 -7.43
N LYS A 311 0.56 -16.21 -7.71
CA LYS A 311 -0.22 -15.67 -8.84
C LYS A 311 -1.12 -14.53 -8.38
N ASN A 312 -0.75 -13.30 -8.74
CA ASN A 312 -1.58 -12.12 -8.53
C ASN A 312 -2.59 -11.95 -9.66
N ILE A 313 -3.84 -11.76 -9.28
CA ILE A 313 -4.94 -11.34 -10.14
C ILE A 313 -5.42 -10.00 -9.61
N VAL A 314 -5.49 -9.02 -10.51
CA VAL A 314 -5.87 -7.65 -10.16
C VAL A 314 -7.26 -7.37 -10.71
N PHE A 315 -8.19 -7.06 -9.83
CA PHE A 315 -9.53 -6.62 -10.19
C PHE A 315 -9.57 -5.09 -10.15
N HIS A 316 -9.95 -4.48 -11.27
CA HIS A 316 -10.03 -3.01 -11.41
C HIS A 316 -11.46 -2.46 -11.28
N GLU A 317 -12.42 -3.36 -11.16
CA GLU A 317 -13.85 -3.08 -10.95
C GLU A 317 -14.28 -3.85 -9.71
N VAL A 318 -14.27 -3.14 -8.59
CA VAL A 318 -14.61 -3.67 -7.27
C VAL A 318 -15.85 -2.94 -6.77
N ALA A 319 -16.89 -3.68 -6.46
CA ALA A 319 -18.05 -3.17 -5.74
C ALA A 319 -17.80 -3.33 -4.24
N LEU A 320 -17.69 -2.20 -3.55
CA LEU A 320 -17.59 -2.12 -2.08
C LEU A 320 -18.89 -1.49 -1.57
N GLU A 321 -19.63 -2.24 -0.75
CA GLU A 321 -20.89 -1.79 -0.14
C GLU A 321 -20.77 -1.81 1.37
N HIS A 322 -20.74 -0.62 1.99
CA HIS A 322 -20.82 -0.50 3.44
C HIS A 322 -22.26 -0.72 3.90
N THR A 323 -22.47 -1.73 4.74
CA THR A 323 -23.82 -2.16 5.19
C THR A 323 -24.14 -1.72 6.61
N SER A 324 -23.13 -1.36 7.41
CA SER A 324 -23.29 -0.86 8.76
C SER A 324 -22.09 0.00 9.16
N PHE A 325 -22.35 1.03 9.97
CA PHE A 325 -21.35 1.92 10.55
C PHE A 325 -21.53 2.02 12.06
N GLU A 326 -20.43 2.28 12.77
CA GLU A 326 -20.45 2.69 14.18
C GLU A 326 -19.65 3.98 14.37
N GLU A 327 -20.08 4.80 15.32
CA GLU A 327 -19.36 6.01 15.69
C GLU A 327 -18.32 5.68 16.76
N ILE A 328 -17.04 5.88 16.43
CA ILE A 328 -15.92 5.71 17.35
C ILE A 328 -15.18 7.04 17.46
N ASN A 329 -15.21 7.65 18.65
CA ASN A 329 -14.58 8.95 18.91
C ASN A 329 -15.03 10.08 17.94
N GLY A 330 -16.32 10.11 17.57
CA GLY A 330 -16.86 11.10 16.65
C GLY A 330 -16.58 10.83 15.16
N ILE A 331 -16.01 9.67 14.83
CA ILE A 331 -15.74 9.23 13.46
C ILE A 331 -16.62 8.04 13.14
N SER A 332 -17.39 8.12 12.06
CA SER A 332 -18.17 7.00 11.53
C SER A 332 -17.25 6.02 10.80
N ILE A 333 -17.17 4.78 11.29
CA ILE A 333 -16.31 3.72 10.74
C ILE A 333 -17.19 2.56 10.28
N PRO A 334 -16.97 2.02 9.06
CA PRO A 334 -17.76 0.89 8.57
C PRO A 334 -17.46 -0.35 9.41
N VAL A 335 -18.45 -0.90 10.12
CA VAL A 335 -18.27 -2.12 10.92
C VAL A 335 -18.66 -3.39 10.17
N LYS A 336 -19.39 -3.24 9.06
CA LYS A 336 -19.76 -4.35 8.19
C LYS A 336 -19.87 -3.89 6.74
N TYR A 337 -19.26 -4.64 5.83
CA TYR A 337 -19.31 -4.33 4.41
C TYR A 337 -19.19 -5.60 3.56
N ARG A 338 -19.60 -5.49 2.30
CA ARG A 338 -19.49 -6.54 1.30
C ARG A 338 -18.57 -6.06 0.18
N VAL A 339 -17.73 -6.96 -0.29
CA VAL A 339 -16.88 -6.74 -1.46
C VAL A 339 -17.23 -7.79 -2.50
N HIS A 340 -17.42 -7.33 -3.74
CA HIS A 340 -17.60 -8.19 -4.89
C HIS A 340 -16.70 -7.71 -6.03
N ALA A 341 -15.95 -8.63 -6.63
CA ALA A 341 -15.10 -8.34 -7.77
C ALA A 341 -15.09 -9.51 -8.74
N ARG A 342 -15.03 -9.21 -10.04
CA ARG A 342 -15.01 -10.22 -11.09
C ARG A 342 -14.12 -9.79 -12.25
N ILE A 343 -13.33 -10.73 -12.76
CA ILE A 343 -12.53 -10.56 -13.97
C ILE A 343 -12.53 -11.86 -14.77
N GLU A 344 -12.87 -11.77 -16.06
CA GLU A 344 -12.91 -12.91 -16.97
C GLU A 344 -13.66 -14.13 -16.38
N ASN A 345 -12.89 -15.12 -15.93
CA ASN A 345 -13.34 -16.39 -15.41
C ASN A 345 -13.12 -16.55 -13.90
N ILE A 346 -12.84 -15.46 -13.17
CA ILE A 346 -12.61 -15.48 -11.72
C ILE A 346 -13.52 -14.44 -11.06
N GLU A 347 -14.19 -14.85 -9.99
CA GLU A 347 -15.06 -14.02 -9.17
C GLU A 347 -14.71 -14.22 -7.68
N ILE A 348 -14.74 -13.14 -6.92
CA ILE A 348 -14.60 -13.16 -5.46
C ILE A 348 -15.71 -12.31 -4.84
N ASP A 349 -16.33 -12.85 -3.79
CA ASP A 349 -17.44 -12.22 -3.08
C ASP A 349 -17.32 -12.54 -1.60
N TYR A 350 -17.25 -11.52 -0.74
CA TYR A 350 -17.10 -11.71 0.69
C TYR A 350 -17.76 -10.60 1.50
N VAL A 351 -18.12 -10.97 2.72
CA VAL A 351 -18.60 -10.06 3.76
C VAL A 351 -17.53 -9.96 4.82
N VAL A 352 -17.29 -8.73 5.29
CA VAL A 352 -16.36 -8.42 6.36
C VAL A 352 -17.13 -7.88 7.56
N ASP A 353 -16.72 -8.33 8.76
CA ASP A 353 -17.13 -7.80 10.05
C ASP A 353 -15.88 -7.30 10.79
N ILE A 354 -15.92 -6.07 11.31
CA ILE A 354 -14.90 -5.56 12.23
C ILE A 354 -15.03 -6.30 13.57
N ILE A 355 -13.90 -6.78 14.09
CA ILE A 355 -13.78 -7.34 15.43
C ILE A 355 -13.54 -6.20 16.42
N PRO A 356 -14.44 -5.95 17.38
CA PRO A 356 -14.26 -4.88 18.36
C PRO A 356 -13.03 -5.09 19.23
N THR A 357 -12.17 -4.08 19.33
CA THR A 357 -11.01 -4.07 20.22
C THR A 357 -11.47 -3.81 21.66
N LYS A 358 -11.41 -4.83 22.52
CA LYS A 358 -11.91 -4.74 23.90
C LYS A 358 -11.05 -3.87 24.83
N THR A 359 -9.75 -3.75 24.54
CA THR A 359 -8.80 -3.02 25.39
C THR A 359 -7.72 -2.38 24.54
N LEU A 360 -7.48 -1.08 24.75
CA LEU A 360 -6.34 -0.33 24.21
C LEU A 360 -5.30 -0.18 25.33
N ALA A 361 -4.19 -0.91 25.24
CA ALA A 361 -3.05 -0.79 26.16
C ALA A 361 -1.92 -0.03 25.45
N VAL A 362 -1.89 1.29 25.61
CA VAL A 362 -0.92 2.12 24.88
C VAL A 362 0.38 2.29 25.68
N SER A 363 1.53 2.11 25.01
CA SER A 363 2.86 2.32 25.59
C SER A 363 3.69 3.26 24.73
N GLY A 364 4.39 4.22 25.35
CA GLY A 364 5.49 4.92 24.70
C GLY A 364 5.18 6.22 23.93
N TYR A 365 4.08 6.94 24.19
CA TYR A 365 3.84 8.26 23.60
C TYR A 365 3.34 9.33 24.60
N PRO A 366 3.62 10.63 24.37
CA PRO A 366 2.92 11.71 25.07
C PRO A 366 1.43 11.68 24.66
N GLU A 367 0.56 11.58 25.66
CA GLU A 367 -0.91 11.45 25.59
C GLU A 367 -1.60 12.34 24.53
N MET A 368 -1.01 13.47 24.17
CA MET A 368 -1.52 14.46 23.23
C MET A 368 -1.62 13.95 21.78
N LEU A 369 -0.66 13.16 21.31
CA LEU A 369 -0.66 12.68 19.92
C LEU A 369 -1.53 11.43 19.72
N LEU A 370 -1.83 10.69 20.80
CA LEU A 370 -2.80 9.59 20.77
C LEU A 370 -4.25 10.09 20.63
N LYS A 371 -4.49 11.36 20.98
CA LYS A 371 -5.80 12.02 20.82
C LYS A 371 -6.05 12.48 19.39
N THR A 372 -5.00 12.73 18.60
CA THR A 372 -5.09 13.21 17.21
C THR A 372 -4.87 12.11 16.18
N TRP A 373 -4.06 11.11 16.52
CA TRP A 373 -3.91 9.84 15.80
C TRP A 373 -4.41 8.74 16.72
N VAL A 374 -5.69 8.38 16.64
CA VAL A 374 -6.15 7.16 17.31
C VAL A 374 -5.53 6.00 16.53
N PRO A 375 -4.59 5.23 17.11
CA PRO A 375 -4.08 4.04 16.46
C PRO A 375 -5.20 3.02 16.55
N ASN A 376 -6.10 3.03 15.58
CA ASN A 376 -6.98 1.90 15.36
C ASN A 376 -6.24 0.93 14.43
N MET A 377 -6.23 -0.32 14.84
CA MET A 377 -5.82 -1.45 14.01
C MET A 377 -6.96 -2.47 14.09
N PRO A 378 -8.15 -2.11 13.58
CA PRO A 378 -9.31 -2.97 13.68
C PRO A 378 -8.97 -4.29 12.97
N LEU A 379 -9.04 -5.38 13.74
CA LEU A 379 -9.07 -6.68 13.13
C LEU A 379 -10.37 -6.82 12.36
N ILE A 380 -10.27 -7.47 11.22
CA ILE A 380 -11.43 -7.85 10.43
C ILE A 380 -11.51 -9.37 10.33
N SER A 381 -12.73 -9.88 10.43
CA SER A 381 -13.05 -11.26 10.06
C SER A 381 -13.83 -11.22 8.75
N ALA A 382 -13.47 -12.07 7.80
CA ALA A 382 -14.09 -12.09 6.50
C ALA A 382 -14.57 -13.50 6.14
N ARG A 383 -15.71 -13.60 5.47
CA ARG A 383 -16.26 -14.87 4.97
C ARG A 383 -16.77 -14.66 3.56
N GLY A 384 -16.41 -15.57 2.67
CA GLY A 384 -16.80 -15.42 1.28
C GLY A 384 -16.49 -16.64 0.44
N THR A 385 -16.43 -16.39 -0.86
CA THR A 385 -16.28 -17.41 -1.89
C THR A 385 -15.41 -16.89 -3.03
N VAL A 386 -14.51 -17.74 -3.52
CA VAL A 386 -13.83 -17.58 -4.81
C VAL A 386 -14.42 -18.58 -5.81
N ARG A 387 -14.82 -18.09 -6.99
CA ARG A 387 -15.34 -18.91 -8.09
C ARG A 387 -14.39 -18.85 -9.28
N GLU A 388 -13.98 -20.02 -9.75
CA GLU A 388 -13.18 -20.20 -10.96
C GLU A 388 -14.06 -20.84 -12.04
N HIS A 389 -14.42 -20.07 -13.05
CA HIS A 389 -15.20 -20.52 -14.19
C HIS A 389 -14.27 -21.14 -15.26
N SER A 390 -14.71 -22.25 -15.83
CA SER A 390 -14.00 -22.93 -16.92
C SER A 390 -15.01 -23.47 -17.92
N GLY A 391 -14.53 -23.89 -19.10
CA GLY A 391 -15.39 -24.59 -20.09
C GLY A 391 -15.99 -25.90 -19.57
N GLN A 392 -15.51 -26.43 -18.44
CA GLN A 392 -15.97 -27.66 -17.80
C GLN A 392 -16.91 -27.41 -16.60
N GLY A 393 -17.18 -26.16 -16.24
CA GLY A 393 -18.02 -25.78 -15.10
C GLY A 393 -17.37 -24.73 -14.19
N THR A 394 -18.03 -24.45 -13.06
CA THR A 394 -17.55 -23.50 -12.04
C THR A 394 -17.04 -24.26 -10.83
N LYS A 395 -15.77 -24.05 -10.46
CA LYS A 395 -15.23 -24.50 -9.17
C LYS A 395 -15.46 -23.40 -8.15
N GLU A 396 -16.14 -23.74 -7.06
CA GLU A 396 -16.44 -22.83 -5.97
C GLU A 396 -15.61 -23.20 -4.73
N THR A 397 -14.91 -22.23 -4.15
CA THR A 397 -14.09 -22.40 -2.95
C THR A 397 -14.54 -21.42 -1.87
N SER A 398 -15.07 -21.93 -0.76
CA SER A 398 -15.39 -21.11 0.41
C SER A 398 -14.11 -20.67 1.12
N ILE A 399 -14.05 -19.40 1.50
CA ILE A 399 -12.90 -18.77 2.15
C ILE A 399 -13.33 -18.09 3.44
N VAL A 400 -12.50 -18.20 4.48
CA VAL A 400 -12.72 -17.58 5.79
C VAL A 400 -11.40 -16.97 6.22
N GLY A 401 -11.33 -15.65 6.25
CA GLY A 401 -10.09 -14.92 6.45
C GLY A 401 -10.09 -14.03 7.68
N LYS A 402 -8.88 -13.61 8.03
CA LYS A 402 -8.62 -12.55 9.00
C LYS A 402 -7.69 -11.52 8.38
N GLY A 403 -7.89 -10.26 8.73
CA GLY A 403 -7.10 -9.18 8.19
C GLY A 403 -7.01 -8.01 9.15
N ILE A 404 -6.38 -6.95 8.66
CA ILE A 404 -6.32 -5.65 9.33
C ILE A 404 -7.01 -4.66 8.40
N LEU A 405 -7.88 -3.82 8.95
CA LEU A 405 -8.46 -2.71 8.20
C LEU A 405 -7.74 -1.41 8.56
N GLU A 406 -7.32 -0.68 7.54
CA GLU A 406 -6.95 0.73 7.67
C GLU A 406 -8.01 1.56 6.93
N PHE A 407 -8.85 2.24 7.71
CA PHE A 407 -9.88 3.12 7.20
C PHE A 407 -9.60 4.56 7.64
N ILE A 408 -9.53 5.47 6.68
CA ILE A 408 -9.28 6.89 6.91
C ILE A 408 -10.43 7.66 6.29
N LEU A 409 -11.17 8.41 7.11
CA LEU A 409 -12.24 9.29 6.67
C LEU A 409 -11.81 10.75 6.84
N VAL A 410 -12.09 11.54 5.81
CA VAL A 410 -11.67 12.92 5.64
C VAL A 410 -12.86 13.72 5.13
N ASP A 411 -13.26 14.75 5.86
CA ASP A 411 -14.43 15.58 5.55
C ASP A 411 -15.77 14.82 5.75
N LEU A 412 -16.68 15.45 6.51
CA LEU A 412 -17.82 14.82 7.17
C LEU A 412 -19.01 14.62 6.22
N ASP A 413 -19.27 13.37 5.83
CA ASP A 413 -20.47 12.56 6.16
C ASP A 413 -20.56 11.42 5.12
N PRO A 414 -20.32 10.14 5.49
CA PRO A 414 -20.47 9.01 4.57
C PRO A 414 -21.94 8.67 4.23
N SER A 415 -22.91 9.46 4.73
CA SER A 415 -24.36 9.27 4.52
C SER A 415 -24.81 9.31 3.07
#